data_AF-A0A7S6S710-F1
#
_entry.id   AF-A0A7S6S710-F1
#
_cell.length_a   1.000
_cell.length_b   1.000
_cell.length_c   1.000
_cell.angle_alpha   90.00
_cell.angle_beta   90.00
_cell.angle_gamma   90.00
#
_symmetry.space_group_name_H-M   'P 1'
#
loop_
_entity.id
_entity.type
_entity.pdbx_description
1 polymer ?
#
loop_
_entity_poly.entity_id
_entity_poly.type
_entity_poly.pdbx_seq_one_letter_code
_entity_poly.pdbx_strand_id
1 'polypeptide(L)' 'MNMETPSAQLAAKVLERLLQEKLIRIEDRAKLLPKLSEGKLNGEDWRLAIELSQGKEGEK' A
#
# COMPACT_ATOMS: atom_id res chain seq x y z
N MET A 1 2.31 16.46 -19.11
CA MET A 1 3.25 15.71 -18.26
C MET A 1 2.71 15.80 -16.85
N ASN A 2 2.14 14.73 -16.29
CA ASN A 2 1.69 14.77 -14.90
C ASN A 2 2.94 14.87 -14.03
N MET A 3 3.25 16.07 -13.53
CA MET A 3 4.20 16.20 -12.43
C MET A 3 3.61 15.42 -11.26
N GLU A 4 4.20 14.27 -10.94
CA GLU A 4 3.82 13.52 -9.75
C GLU A 4 3.96 14.45 -8.55
N THR A 5 2.85 14.68 -7.84
CA THR A 5 2.83 15.59 -6.70
C THR A 5 3.83 15.11 -5.65
N PRO A 6 4.37 15.99 -4.79
CA PRO A 6 5.23 15.56 -3.69
C PRO A 6 4.60 14.45 -2.85
N SER A 7 3.28 14.49 -2.66
CA SER A 7 2.51 13.44 -1.98
C SER A 7 2.52 12.10 -2.72
N ALA A 8 2.38 12.11 -4.05
CA ALA A 8 2.47 10.89 -4.86
C ALA A 8 3.88 10.27 -4.80
N GLN A 9 4.92 11.09 -4.86
CA GLN A 9 6.31 10.63 -4.74
C GLN A 9 6.60 10.03 -3.35
N LEU A 10 6.09 10.67 -2.29
CA LEU A 10 6.21 10.15 -0.93
C LEU A 10 5.46 8.82 -0.78
N ALA A 11 4.22 8.75 -1.28
CA ALA A 11 3.42 7.53 -1.24
C ALA A 11 4.12 6.37 -1.96
N ALA A 12 4.75 6.63 -3.12
CA ALA A 12 5.53 5.63 -3.85
C ALA A 12 6.71 5.10 -3.02
N LYS A 13 7.49 5.99 -2.38
CA LYS A 13 8.62 5.60 -1.51
C LYS A 13 8.18 4.78 -0.30
N VAL A 14 7.06 5.18 0.33
CA VAL A 14 6.50 4.44 1.48
C VAL A 14 6.09 3.04 1.04
N LEU A 15 5.36 2.89 -0.06
CA LEU A 15 4.92 1.58 -0.55
C LEU A 15 6.09 0.69 -0.98
N GLU A 16 7.14 1.27 -1.59
CA GLU A 16 8.36 0.53 -1.91
C GLU A 16 9.03 -0.02 -0.65
N ARG A 17 9.09 0.77 0.42
CA ARG A 17 9.64 0.28 1.70
C ARG A 17 8.77 -0.84 2.29
N LEU A 18 7.44 -0.70 2.25
CA LEU A 18 6.54 -1.73 2.77
C LEU A 18 6.65 -3.04 1.97
N LEU A 19 6.88 -2.98 0.66
CA LEU A 19 7.15 -4.15 -0.18
C LEU A 19 8.48 -4.82 0.19
N GLN A 20 9.55 -4.03 0.37
CA GLN A 20 10.86 -4.54 0.78
C GLN A 20 10.80 -5.27 2.14
N GLU A 21 10.03 -4.72 3.08
CA GLU A 21 9.81 -5.30 4.41
C GLU A 21 8.75 -6.43 4.41
N LYS A 22 8.19 -6.78 3.24
CA LYS A 22 7.13 -7.81 3.08
C LYS A 22 5.88 -7.54 3.94
N LEU A 23 5.57 -6.26 4.18
CA LEU A 23 4.40 -5.82 4.94
C LEU A 23 3.13 -5.67 4.10
N ILE A 24 3.28 -5.67 2.76
CA ILE A 24 2.20 -5.70 1.78
C ILE A 24 2.66 -6.53 0.58
N ARG A 25 1.73 -7.00 -0.27
CA ARG A 25 2.07 -7.70 -1.53
C ARG A 25 2.21 -6.70 -2.69
N ILE A 26 2.91 -7.12 -3.75
CA ILE A 26 3.10 -6.27 -4.94
C ILE A 26 1.78 -5.92 -5.62
N GLU A 27 0.79 -6.82 -5.55
CA GLU A 27 -0.54 -6.59 -6.13
C GLU A 27 -1.31 -5.47 -5.41
N ASP A 28 -1.03 -5.23 -4.13
CA ASP A 28 -1.70 -4.20 -3.33
C ASP A 28 -1.17 -2.80 -3.62
N ARG A 29 0.06 -2.68 -4.16
CA ARG A 29 0.71 -1.39 -4.45
C ARG A 29 -0.17 -0.50 -5.32
N ALA A 30 -0.74 -1.06 -6.40
CA ALA A 30 -1.55 -0.30 -7.35
C ALA A 30 -2.84 0.25 -6.73
N LYS A 31 -3.41 -0.45 -5.73
CA LYS A 31 -4.62 -0.03 -5.03
C LYS A 31 -4.31 0.99 -3.93
N LEU A 32 -3.21 0.82 -3.21
CA LEU A 32 -2.83 1.66 -2.08
C LEU A 32 -2.21 3.00 -2.50
N LEU A 33 -1.49 3.05 -3.63
CA LEU A 33 -0.79 4.25 -4.08
C LEU A 33 -1.70 5.48 -4.22
N PRO A 34 -2.81 5.46 -4.99
CA PRO A 34 -3.67 6.62 -5.11
C PRO A 34 -4.29 7.01 -3.77
N LYS A 35 -4.77 6.03 -3.00
CA LYS A 35 -5.39 6.25 -1.68
C LYS A 35 -4.43 6.90 -0.67
N LEU A 36 -3.17 6.44 -0.66
CA LEU A 36 -2.14 7.00 0.21
C LEU A 36 -1.75 8.41 -0.24
N SER A 37 -1.59 8.62 -1.54
CA SER A 37 -1.22 9.93 -2.09
C SER A 37 -2.29 11.01 -1.87
N GLU A 38 -3.56 10.62 -1.81
CA GLU A 38 -4.72 11.50 -1.58
C GLU A 38 -5.11 11.61 -0.11
N GLY A 39 -4.45 10.87 0.80
CA GLY A 39 -4.81 10.84 2.22
C GLY A 39 -6.17 10.18 2.52
N LYS A 40 -6.66 9.32 1.63
CA LYS A 40 -7.96 8.62 1.72
C LYS A 40 -7.85 7.18 2.22
N LEU A 41 -6.66 6.77 2.61
CA LEU A 41 -6.40 5.39 3.00
C LEU A 41 -6.92 5.16 4.43
N ASN A 42 -7.84 4.21 4.58
CA ASN A 42 -8.49 3.88 5.85
C ASN A 42 -7.92 2.60 6.48
N GLY A 43 -8.33 2.27 7.70
CA GLY A 43 -7.82 1.08 8.41
C GLY A 43 -8.13 -0.25 7.72
N GLU A 44 -9.28 -0.35 7.04
CA GLU A 44 -9.70 -1.59 6.35
C GLU A 44 -8.85 -1.85 5.10
N ASP A 45 -8.53 -0.79 4.35
CA ASP A 45 -7.66 -0.84 3.18
C ASP A 45 -6.25 -1.36 3.52
N TRP A 46 -5.75 -1.03 4.71
CA TRP A 46 -4.43 -1.47 5.17
C TRP A 46 -4.45 -2.86 5.81
N ARG A 47 -5.52 -3.19 6.54
CA ARG A 47 -5.63 -4.42 7.32
C ARG A 47 -5.54 -5.66 6.43
N LEU A 48 -6.27 -5.68 5.32
CA LEU A 48 -6.26 -6.82 4.41
C LEU A 48 -4.86 -7.06 3.81
N ALA A 49 -4.18 -5.99 3.40
CA ALA A 49 -2.83 -6.09 2.81
C ALA A 49 -1.81 -6.66 3.82
N ILE A 50 -1.92 -6.30 5.10
CA ILE A 50 -1.07 -6.81 6.18
C ILE A 50 -1.40 -8.28 6.49
N GLU A 51 -2.69 -8.63 6.60
CA GLU A 51 -3.12 -10.01 6.87
C GLU A 51 -2.64 -10.96 5.76
N LEU A 52 -2.79 -10.54 4.50
CA LEU A 52 -2.30 -11.27 3.34
C LEU A 52 -0.77 -11.36 3.30
N SER A 53 -0.04 -10.31 3.68
CA SER A 53 1.43 -10.35 3.69
C SER A 53 2.00 -11.26 4.78
N GLN A 54 1.29 -11.41 5.91
CA GLN A 54 1.66 -12.28 7.02
C GLN A 54 1.29 -13.76 6.80
N GLY A 55 0.74 -14.11 5.63
CA GLY A 55 0.28 -15.47 5.36
C GLY A 55 -0.95 -15.87 6.19
N LYS A 56 -1.63 -14.89 6.80
CA LYS A 56 -2.96 -15.07 7.40
C LYS A 56 -3.99 -14.95 6.29
N GLU A 57 -3.89 -15.81 5.28
CA GLU A 57 -5.05 -16.13 4.47
C GLU A 57 -6.04 -16.77 5.43
N GLY A 58 -7.28 -16.25 5.48
CA GLY A 58 -8.28 -16.68 6.44
C GLY A 58 -8.27 -18.19 6.59
N GLU A 59 -8.00 -18.67 7.80
CA GLU A 59 -8.16 -20.08 8.16
C GLU A 59 -9.56 -20.50 7.69
N LYS A 60 -9.56 -21.38 6.70
CA LYS A 60 -10.72 -22.18 6.33
C LYS A 60 -10.26 -23.61 6.15
#